data_AF-Q2H9S8-F1
#
_entry.id   AF-Q2H9S8-F1
#
_cell.length_a   1.000
_cell.length_b   1.000
_cell.length_c   1.000
_cell.angle_alpha   90.00
_cell.angle_beta   90.00
_cell.angle_gamma   90.00
#
_symmetry.space_group_name_H-M   'P 1'
#
loop_
_entity.id
_entity.type
_entity.pdbx_description
1 polymer ?
#
loop_
_entity_poly.entity_id
_entity_poly.type
_entity_poly.pdbx_seq_one_letter_code
_entity_poly.pdbx_strand_id
1 'polypeptide(L)'
;MTRWWESYFTYSPDQPESPIDHDIHFRPGLAPDGTETYMPRTVFYDLKNAFGTLRKVNALYDIERRHPRRPSTMLDPTSLWHTSALLAAAVESVMLPSRMKDPLKRESLGQMAEVLNVMGKQSVAGLQMSFARPGSEDTREKKLSEEELSEGVQLDIRFAPSYQLDSYTRSNGFDRPRVFGQLVTSRGYEEEQGENGEEDEAGRRVRRSSYEPVTKSCTTDLRFPLLDSFPEIFRGDDDEPLTESLNITSSLSTDSSVARKLKQLRSTVIRSIGLEDRETLGNELMEMADEYHEGWSSGSDDGEDD
;
A
#
# COMPACT_ATOMS: atom_id res chain seq x y z
N MET A 1 6.87 16.58 -13.81
CA MET A 1 6.80 15.15 -14.17
C MET A 1 8.13 14.54 -13.74
N THR A 2 8.18 13.93 -12.57
CA THR A 2 9.37 13.28 -12.02
C THR A 2 9.64 11.99 -12.79
N ARG A 3 10.82 11.85 -13.40
CA ARG A 3 11.23 10.65 -14.14
C ARG A 3 11.97 9.66 -13.24
N TRP A 4 11.38 9.36 -12.10
CA TRP A 4 11.99 8.51 -11.07
C TRP A 4 12.29 7.08 -11.56
N TRP A 5 11.60 6.59 -12.60
CA TRP A 5 11.88 5.29 -13.21
C TRP A 5 13.22 5.21 -13.95
N GLU A 6 13.78 6.35 -14.40
CA GLU A 6 15.08 6.41 -15.10
C GLU A 6 16.26 6.02 -14.18
N SER A 7 16.12 6.14 -12.86
CA SER A 7 17.19 5.84 -11.89
C SER A 7 17.61 4.37 -11.87
N TYR A 8 16.76 3.48 -12.38
CA TYR A 8 17.01 2.04 -12.41
C TYR A 8 17.57 1.56 -13.75
N PHE A 9 17.82 2.46 -14.70
CA PHE A 9 18.46 2.10 -15.96
C PHE A 9 19.97 1.99 -15.77
N THR A 10 20.52 0.93 -16.34
CA THR A 10 21.96 0.76 -16.46
C THR A 10 22.40 1.50 -17.73
N TYR A 11 23.09 2.63 -17.57
CA TYR A 11 23.55 3.45 -18.72
C TYR A 11 25.00 3.16 -19.13
N SER A 12 25.78 2.55 -18.24
CA SER A 12 27.19 2.21 -18.48
C SER A 12 27.42 0.69 -18.43
N PRO A 13 28.26 0.13 -19.32
CA PRO A 13 28.54 -1.31 -19.34
C PRO A 13 29.26 -1.82 -18.08
N ASP A 14 29.82 -0.92 -17.28
CA ASP A 14 30.55 -1.21 -16.04
C ASP A 14 29.64 -1.23 -14.80
N GLN A 15 28.38 -0.80 -14.94
CA GLN A 15 27.39 -0.78 -13.86
C GLN A 15 26.69 -2.14 -13.79
N PRO A 16 26.42 -2.69 -12.58
CA PRO A 16 25.69 -3.94 -12.44
C PRO A 16 24.33 -3.87 -13.16
N GLU A 17 23.95 -5.00 -13.75
CA GLU A 17 22.67 -5.12 -14.43
C GLU A 17 21.53 -4.82 -13.45
N SER A 18 20.58 -3.99 -13.88
CA SER A 18 19.43 -3.65 -13.06
C SER A 18 18.63 -4.91 -12.67
N PRO A 19 18.26 -5.07 -11.37
CA PRO A 19 17.41 -6.17 -10.92
C PRO A 19 15.94 -6.01 -11.36
N ILE A 20 15.60 -4.85 -11.94
CA ILE A 20 14.29 -4.52 -12.49
C ILE A 20 14.31 -4.76 -14.01
N ASP A 21 13.27 -5.43 -14.49
CA ASP A 21 12.92 -5.54 -15.90
C ASP A 21 11.91 -4.43 -16.27
N HIS A 22 12.39 -3.49 -17.07
CA HIS A 22 11.66 -2.27 -17.47
C HIS A 22 10.62 -2.53 -18.56
N ASP A 23 10.66 -3.68 -19.23
CA ASP A 23 9.80 -3.99 -20.38
C ASP A 23 8.50 -4.70 -19.97
N ILE A 24 8.32 -5.03 -18.69
CA ILE A 24 7.15 -5.82 -18.24
C ILE A 24 5.84 -5.01 -18.27
N HIS A 25 5.87 -3.73 -17.90
CA HIS A 25 4.63 -2.91 -17.83
C HIS A 25 4.31 -2.20 -19.13
N PHE A 26 5.21 -2.31 -20.09
CA PHE A 26 5.18 -1.56 -21.31
C PHE A 26 5.37 -2.51 -22.48
N ARG A 27 4.34 -2.68 -23.31
CA ARG A 27 4.45 -3.45 -24.56
C ARG A 27 4.28 -2.50 -25.73
N PRO A 28 5.29 -2.35 -26.62
CA PRO A 28 5.08 -1.65 -27.87
C PRO A 28 4.08 -2.46 -28.71
N GLY A 29 2.99 -1.80 -29.06
CA GLY A 29 2.03 -2.26 -30.07
C GLY A 29 2.19 -1.44 -31.34
N LEU A 30 1.60 -1.91 -32.44
CA LEU A 30 1.50 -1.15 -33.68
C LEU A 30 0.04 -0.74 -33.86
N ALA A 31 -0.22 0.56 -34.04
CA ALA A 31 -1.51 1.01 -34.51
C ALA A 31 -1.75 0.54 -35.96
N PRO A 32 -3.01 0.55 -36.43
CA PRO A 32 -3.35 0.21 -37.82
C PRO A 32 -2.60 1.06 -38.88
N ASP A 33 -2.08 2.22 -38.49
CA ASP A 33 -1.28 3.12 -39.34
C ASP A 33 0.24 2.83 -39.31
N GLY A 34 0.67 1.82 -38.56
CA GLY A 34 2.08 1.45 -38.37
C GLY A 34 2.83 2.30 -37.36
N THR A 35 2.18 3.22 -36.65
CA THR A 35 2.80 3.97 -35.56
C THR A 35 2.98 3.09 -34.33
N GLU A 36 4.12 3.25 -33.63
CA GLU A 36 4.31 2.63 -32.33
C GLU A 36 3.28 3.21 -31.36
N THR A 37 2.46 2.32 -30.79
CA THR A 37 1.52 2.65 -29.74
C THR A 37 1.92 1.98 -28.46
N TYR A 38 1.74 2.70 -27.38
CA TYR A 38 2.13 2.26 -26.06
C TYR A 38 0.86 1.92 -25.28
N MET A 39 0.67 0.64 -24.99
CA MET A 39 -0.50 0.13 -24.26
C MET A 39 -0.14 0.00 -22.77
N PRO A 40 -0.46 0.98 -21.91
CA PRO A 40 -0.18 0.88 -20.49
C PRO A 40 -1.02 -0.23 -19.85
N ARG A 41 -0.38 -1.08 -19.04
CA ARG A 41 -1.08 -2.15 -18.29
C ARG A 41 -1.80 -1.65 -17.03
N THR A 42 -1.50 -0.43 -16.58
CA THR A 42 -2.07 0.15 -15.36
C THR A 42 -2.24 1.65 -15.54
N VAL A 43 -3.44 2.16 -15.23
CA VAL A 43 -3.75 3.59 -15.25
C VAL A 43 -4.05 4.01 -13.81
N PHE A 44 -3.24 4.93 -13.29
CA PHE A 44 -3.47 5.56 -11.99
C PHE A 44 -4.22 6.87 -12.19
N TYR A 45 -5.31 7.05 -11.44
CA TYR A 45 -6.05 8.30 -11.40
C TYR A 45 -6.10 8.79 -9.96
N ASP A 46 -5.71 10.04 -9.73
CA ASP A 46 -5.85 10.72 -8.45
C ASP A 46 -7.08 11.64 -8.53
N LEU A 47 -8.07 11.40 -7.67
CA LEU A 47 -9.25 12.25 -7.58
C LEU A 47 -8.90 13.46 -6.71
N LYS A 48 -8.95 14.64 -7.32
CA LYS A 48 -8.71 15.94 -6.67
C LYS A 48 -9.46 16.00 -5.33
N ASN A 49 -8.72 16.22 -4.23
CA ASN A 49 -9.14 16.18 -2.81
C ASN A 49 -8.96 14.84 -2.04
N ALA A 50 -8.29 13.81 -2.59
CA ALA A 50 -8.02 12.57 -1.86
C ALA A 50 -7.12 12.75 -0.62
N PHE A 51 -6.21 13.74 -0.62
CA PHE A 51 -5.27 14.03 0.48
C PHE A 51 -5.75 15.10 1.45
N GLY A 52 -7.06 15.16 1.72
CA GLY A 52 -7.53 15.86 2.92
C GLY A 52 -6.69 15.39 4.11
N THR A 53 -6.15 16.34 4.89
CA THR A 53 -5.28 16.18 6.06
C THR A 53 -4.66 14.79 6.26
N LEU A 54 -3.66 14.41 5.45
CA LEU A 54 -2.59 13.55 5.97
C LEU A 54 -2.18 14.15 7.32
N ARG A 55 -2.13 13.33 8.38
CA ARG A 55 -1.99 13.82 9.76
C ARG A 55 -0.91 14.91 9.80
N LYS A 56 -1.34 16.16 10.00
CA LYS A 56 -0.51 17.13 10.69
C LYS A 56 -0.52 16.65 12.13
N VAL A 57 0.36 15.70 12.47
CA VAL A 57 0.51 15.27 13.86
C VAL A 57 0.79 16.54 14.64
N ASN A 58 -0.18 16.99 15.43
CA ASN A 58 0.02 18.15 16.27
C ASN A 58 0.88 17.66 17.43
N ALA A 59 2.12 18.15 17.50
CA ALA A 59 3.17 17.74 18.43
C ALA A 59 2.76 17.77 19.92
N LEU A 60 1.59 18.31 20.25
CA LEU A 60 1.06 18.37 21.61
C LEU A 60 0.51 17.04 22.15
N TYR A 61 0.19 16.07 21.30
CA TYR A 61 -0.33 14.76 21.73
C TYR A 61 0.72 13.64 21.76
N ASP A 62 1.97 13.93 21.39
CA ASP A 62 3.08 12.97 21.43
C ASP A 62 3.83 12.96 22.78
N ILE A 63 3.34 13.73 23.75
CA ILE A 63 4.03 13.97 25.03
C ILE A 63 4.06 12.70 25.92
N GLU A 64 3.23 11.68 25.66
CA GLU A 64 3.12 10.53 26.58
C GLU A 64 3.71 9.20 26.10
N ARG A 65 4.39 9.13 24.95
CA ARG A 65 5.16 7.91 24.62
C ARG A 65 6.49 8.25 23.98
N ARG A 66 7.55 8.21 24.81
CA ARG A 66 8.95 8.15 24.37
C ARG A 66 9.17 6.91 23.51
N HIS A 67 8.85 7.00 22.22
CA HIS A 67 9.37 6.12 21.18
C HIS A 67 10.59 6.82 20.54
N PRO A 68 11.62 6.08 20.06
CA PRO A 68 12.66 6.67 19.23
C PRO A 68 12.01 7.44 18.08
N ARG A 69 12.57 8.61 17.75
CA ARG A 69 11.98 9.57 16.82
C ARG A 69 11.67 8.86 15.51
N ARG A 70 10.39 8.80 15.13
CA ARG A 70 9.99 8.22 13.86
C ARG A 70 10.42 9.15 12.71
N PRO A 71 10.79 8.61 11.55
CA PRO A 71 11.01 9.40 10.36
C PRO A 71 9.73 10.17 10.01
N SER A 72 9.88 11.45 9.72
CA SER A 72 8.76 12.39 9.56
C SER A 72 8.61 12.81 8.11
N THR A 73 7.38 13.10 7.69
CA THR A 73 7.12 13.67 6.36
C THR A 73 6.85 15.16 6.45
N MET A 74 7.64 15.98 5.75
CA MET A 74 7.37 17.40 5.57
C MET A 74 6.61 17.62 4.27
N LEU A 75 5.31 17.33 4.31
CA LEU A 75 4.43 17.40 3.15
C LEU A 75 3.64 18.71 3.11
N ASP A 76 3.63 19.38 1.95
CA ASP A 76 2.61 20.39 1.64
C ASP A 76 1.47 19.68 0.88
N PRO A 77 0.29 19.48 1.51
CA PRO A 77 -0.83 18.79 0.88
C PRO A 77 -1.47 19.58 -0.27
N THR A 78 -1.17 20.87 -0.40
CA THR A 78 -1.64 21.70 -1.53
C THR A 78 -0.73 21.59 -2.75
N SER A 79 0.52 21.17 -2.54
CA SER A 79 1.47 20.92 -3.60
C SER A 79 1.24 19.56 -4.25
N LEU A 80 0.71 19.58 -5.47
CA LEU A 80 0.53 18.37 -6.28
C LEU A 80 1.86 17.62 -6.50
N TRP A 81 2.98 18.34 -6.51
CA TRP A 81 4.30 17.71 -6.64
C TRP A 81 4.64 16.87 -5.40
N HIS A 82 4.35 17.38 -4.20
CA HIS A 82 4.61 16.67 -2.95
C HIS A 82 3.68 15.44 -2.82
N THR A 83 2.38 15.60 -3.05
CA THR A 83 1.41 14.50 -2.91
C THR A 83 1.63 13.40 -3.95
N SER A 84 1.87 13.77 -5.22
CA SER A 84 2.14 12.78 -6.27
C SER A 84 3.48 12.07 -6.07
N ALA A 85 4.51 12.76 -5.55
CA ALA A 85 5.78 12.13 -5.22
C ALA A 85 5.60 11.08 -4.11
N LEU A 86 4.88 11.41 -3.04
CA LEU A 86 4.59 10.47 -1.96
C LEU A 86 3.80 9.25 -2.45
N LEU A 87 2.75 9.48 -3.24
CA LEU A 87 1.95 8.40 -3.83
C LEU A 87 2.78 7.54 -4.79
N ALA A 88 3.62 8.15 -5.62
CA ALA A 88 4.49 7.44 -6.54
C ALA A 88 5.49 6.53 -5.80
N ALA A 89 6.05 6.98 -4.67
CA ALA A 89 6.94 6.17 -3.86
C ALA A 89 6.23 4.92 -3.31
N ALA A 90 5.00 5.07 -2.80
CA ALA A 90 4.19 3.96 -2.29
C ALA A 90 3.78 2.99 -3.40
N VAL A 91 3.18 3.51 -4.47
CA VAL A 91 2.72 2.72 -5.62
C VAL A 91 3.86 1.98 -6.28
N GLU A 92 5.01 2.63 -6.48
CA GLU A 92 6.14 1.93 -7.07
C GLU A 92 6.66 0.82 -6.15
N SER A 93 6.79 1.12 -4.85
CA SER A 93 7.33 0.14 -3.91
C SER A 93 6.45 -1.10 -3.81
N VAL A 94 5.12 -0.96 -3.79
CA VAL A 94 4.23 -2.13 -3.74
C VAL A 94 4.12 -2.89 -5.07
N MET A 95 4.35 -2.21 -6.20
CA MET A 95 4.32 -2.83 -7.52
C MET A 95 5.70 -3.35 -7.95
N LEU A 96 6.74 -3.19 -7.13
CA LEU A 96 8.09 -3.62 -7.44
C LEU A 96 8.20 -5.12 -7.80
N PRO A 97 7.55 -6.07 -7.08
CA PRO A 97 7.64 -7.51 -7.39
C PRO A 97 7.23 -7.83 -8.83
N SER A 98 6.29 -7.06 -9.40
CA SER A 98 5.85 -7.25 -10.78
C SER A 98 6.86 -6.93 -11.86
N ARG A 99 7.96 -6.26 -11.49
CA ARG A 99 9.05 -5.91 -12.40
C ARG A 99 10.37 -6.57 -12.02
N MET A 100 10.41 -7.42 -11.01
CA MET A 100 11.66 -8.06 -10.62
C MET A 100 12.10 -9.10 -11.65
N LYS A 101 13.41 -9.17 -11.93
CA LYS A 101 14.00 -10.21 -12.78
C LYS A 101 14.12 -11.55 -12.06
N ASP A 102 14.36 -11.50 -10.75
CA ASP A 102 14.49 -12.70 -9.93
C ASP A 102 13.15 -13.47 -9.93
N PRO A 103 13.10 -14.70 -10.47
CA PRO A 103 11.86 -15.47 -10.56
C PRO A 103 11.28 -15.84 -9.19
N LEU A 104 12.09 -15.88 -8.12
CA LEU A 104 11.61 -16.18 -6.77
C LEU A 104 10.86 -15.00 -6.15
N LYS A 105 11.24 -13.78 -6.55
CA LYS A 105 10.70 -12.52 -6.01
C LYS A 105 9.71 -11.86 -6.96
N ARG A 106 9.60 -12.38 -8.19
CA ARG A 106 8.72 -11.83 -9.23
C ARG A 106 7.30 -12.33 -9.05
N GLU A 107 6.36 -11.38 -9.05
CA GLU A 107 4.92 -11.68 -8.99
C GLU A 107 4.16 -10.99 -10.11
N SER A 108 3.35 -11.72 -10.86
CA SER A 108 2.48 -11.06 -11.84
C SER A 108 1.38 -10.24 -11.16
N LEU A 109 0.94 -9.16 -11.81
CA LEU A 109 -0.21 -8.38 -11.32
C LEU A 109 -1.49 -9.23 -11.17
N GLY A 110 -1.62 -10.31 -11.95
CA GLY A 110 -2.72 -11.26 -11.81
C GLY A 110 -2.67 -12.03 -10.49
N GLN A 111 -1.48 -12.50 -10.08
CA GLN A 111 -1.29 -13.16 -8.78
C GLN A 111 -1.50 -12.19 -7.62
N MET A 112 -1.00 -10.96 -7.74
CA MET A 112 -1.25 -9.91 -6.74
C MET A 112 -2.75 -9.62 -6.61
N ALA A 113 -3.48 -9.55 -7.72
CA ALA A 113 -4.93 -9.37 -7.71
C ALA A 113 -5.66 -10.57 -7.09
N GLU A 114 -5.21 -11.81 -7.31
CA GLU A 114 -5.76 -13.01 -6.67
C GLU A 114 -5.61 -12.96 -5.14
N VAL A 115 -4.46 -12.52 -4.64
CA VAL A 115 -4.20 -12.36 -3.20
C VAL A 115 -5.15 -11.34 -2.56
N LEU A 116 -5.41 -10.23 -3.25
CA LEU A 116 -6.29 -9.17 -2.76
C LEU A 116 -7.78 -9.53 -2.90
N ASN A 117 -8.14 -10.29 -3.94
CA ASN A 117 -9.50 -10.64 -4.28
C ASN A 117 -9.94 -12.00 -3.70
N VAL A 118 -9.88 -12.13 -2.37
CA VAL A 118 -10.13 -13.40 -1.66
C VAL A 118 -11.53 -13.96 -1.92
N MET A 119 -12.53 -13.07 -2.01
CA MET A 119 -13.93 -13.46 -2.22
C MET A 119 -14.39 -13.39 -3.68
N GLY A 120 -13.48 -13.15 -4.63
CA GLY A 120 -13.75 -13.14 -6.07
C GLY A 120 -14.37 -11.84 -6.62
N LYS A 121 -14.87 -10.93 -5.78
CA LYS A 121 -15.40 -9.63 -6.21
C LYS A 121 -14.78 -8.39 -5.53
N GLN A 122 -13.82 -8.58 -4.65
CA GLN A 122 -13.14 -7.51 -3.94
C GLN A 122 -12.13 -6.78 -4.85
N SER A 123 -12.59 -5.73 -5.53
CA SER A 123 -11.83 -4.97 -6.54
C SER A 123 -11.10 -3.70 -6.03
N VAL A 124 -11.44 -3.23 -4.83
CA VAL A 124 -10.88 -2.06 -4.15
C VAL A 124 -9.92 -2.48 -3.03
N ALA A 125 -8.70 -1.96 -3.05
CA ALA A 125 -7.69 -2.15 -2.02
C ALA A 125 -7.23 -0.81 -1.44
N GLY A 126 -6.88 -0.81 -0.15
CA GLY A 126 -6.24 0.32 0.51
C GLY A 126 -4.71 0.26 0.36
N LEU A 127 -4.09 1.40 0.11
CA LEU A 127 -2.63 1.54 0.05
C LEU A 127 -2.11 2.17 1.35
N GLN A 128 -1.03 1.59 1.88
CA GLN A 128 -0.31 2.08 3.04
C GLN A 128 1.20 2.02 2.81
N MET A 129 1.97 2.87 3.48
CA MET A 129 3.42 2.92 3.38
C MET A 129 4.07 3.33 4.71
N SER A 130 5.25 2.80 4.99
CA SER A 130 6.22 3.33 5.95
C SER A 130 7.57 3.46 5.27
N PHE A 131 8.46 4.27 5.83
CA PHE A 131 9.79 4.47 5.29
C PHE A 131 10.80 4.66 6.41
N ALA A 132 12.04 4.24 6.17
CA ALA A 132 13.16 4.42 7.08
C ALA A 132 14.42 4.88 6.36
N ARG A 133 15.32 5.47 7.14
CA ARG A 133 16.67 5.77 6.69
C ARG A 133 17.46 4.47 6.52
N PRO A 134 18.18 4.29 5.39
CA PRO A 134 19.07 3.15 5.20
C PRO A 134 20.13 3.09 6.31
N GLY A 135 20.30 1.93 6.94
CA GLY A 135 21.27 1.73 8.01
C GLY A 135 20.83 2.24 9.40
N SER A 136 19.61 2.77 9.54
CA SER A 136 19.04 2.96 10.88
C SER A 136 18.85 1.60 11.56
N GLU A 137 19.25 1.49 12.83
CA GLU A 137 19.07 0.28 13.63
C GLU A 137 17.63 0.10 14.12
N ASP A 138 16.68 0.94 13.67
CA ASP A 138 15.31 0.89 14.15
C ASP A 138 14.64 -0.42 13.69
N THR A 139 14.70 -1.39 14.58
CA THR A 139 14.55 -2.82 14.30
C THR A 139 13.08 -3.20 14.11
N ARG A 140 12.16 -2.24 14.30
CA ARG A 140 10.71 -2.44 14.13
C ARG A 140 10.26 -2.39 12.67
N GLU A 141 10.97 -1.66 11.80
CA GLU A 141 10.68 -1.71 10.35
C GLU A 141 11.40 -2.88 9.65
N LYS A 142 12.42 -3.45 10.29
CA LYS A 142 13.26 -4.55 9.77
C LYS A 142 12.55 -5.90 9.69
N LYS A 143 11.47 -6.13 10.43
CA LYS A 143 10.81 -7.44 10.48
C LYS A 143 9.36 -7.25 10.86
N LEU A 144 8.47 -7.23 9.86
CA LEU A 144 7.04 -7.39 10.15
C LEU A 144 6.90 -8.72 10.88
N SER A 145 6.40 -8.67 12.10
CA SER A 145 6.31 -9.89 12.92
C SER A 145 5.29 -10.84 12.30
N GLU A 146 5.43 -12.13 12.62
CA GLU A 146 4.44 -13.13 12.21
C GLU A 146 3.01 -12.72 12.67
N GLU A 147 2.93 -12.08 13.84
CA GLU A 147 1.71 -11.53 14.43
C GLU A 147 1.13 -10.37 13.59
N GLU A 148 1.96 -9.42 13.15
CA GLU A 148 1.53 -8.31 12.30
C GLU A 148 1.02 -8.79 10.94
N LEU A 149 1.65 -9.83 10.38
CA LEU A 149 1.19 -10.47 9.16
C LEU A 149 -0.09 -11.31 9.38
N SER A 150 -0.36 -11.81 10.59
CA SER A 150 -1.62 -12.54 10.87
C SER A 150 -2.80 -11.64 11.22
N GLU A 151 -2.54 -10.45 11.78
CA GLU A 151 -3.60 -9.50 12.16
C GLU A 151 -3.90 -8.46 11.08
N GLY A 152 -2.95 -8.24 10.16
CA GLY A 152 -3.00 -7.20 9.15
C GLY A 152 -2.03 -6.06 9.46
N VAL A 153 -1.18 -5.77 8.48
CA VAL A 153 -0.10 -4.77 8.64
C VAL A 153 -0.68 -3.36 8.73
N GLN A 154 -0.21 -2.59 9.71
CA GLN A 154 -0.56 -1.18 9.86
C GLN A 154 0.69 -0.33 9.69
N LEU A 155 0.69 0.52 8.66
CA LEU A 155 1.79 1.42 8.36
C LEU A 155 1.43 2.87 8.66
N ASP A 156 2.45 3.69 8.81
CA ASP A 156 2.33 5.06 9.34
C ASP A 156 1.63 6.02 8.37
N ILE A 157 1.79 5.80 7.07
CA ILE A 157 1.20 6.61 6.00
C ILE A 157 0.09 5.82 5.34
N ARG A 158 -1.13 6.38 5.33
CA ARG A 158 -2.30 5.77 4.68
C ARG A 158 -2.83 6.68 3.57
N PHE A 159 -3.10 6.09 2.41
CA PHE A 159 -3.58 6.79 1.22
C PHE A 159 -5.11 6.64 1.09
N ALA A 160 -5.83 6.99 2.16
CA ALA A 160 -7.28 6.97 2.22
C ALA A 160 -7.81 8.36 2.64
N PRO A 161 -8.97 8.79 2.11
CA PRO A 161 -9.46 10.15 2.32
C PRO A 161 -9.82 10.46 3.78
N SER A 162 -9.48 11.67 4.26
CA SER A 162 -9.50 12.05 5.68
C SER A 162 -10.85 12.26 6.35
N TYR A 163 -11.98 12.17 5.64
CA TYR A 163 -13.28 12.08 6.31
C TYR A 163 -13.42 10.79 7.16
N GLN A 164 -12.36 9.97 7.19
CA GLN A 164 -12.20 8.69 7.83
C GLN A 164 -11.13 8.71 8.95
N LEU A 165 -10.80 9.87 9.51
CA LEU A 165 -10.10 9.90 10.80
C LEU A 165 -11.10 9.54 11.91
N ASP A 166 -11.65 8.33 11.86
CA ASP A 166 -12.03 7.67 13.08
C ASP A 166 -10.74 7.61 13.88
N SER A 167 -10.73 8.39 14.96
CA SER A 167 -9.67 8.35 15.94
C SER A 167 -9.55 6.89 16.36
N TYR A 168 -8.62 6.15 15.77
CA TYR A 168 -8.03 4.98 16.39
C TYR A 168 -7.24 5.51 17.60
N THR A 169 -7.98 5.99 18.60
CA THR A 169 -7.60 5.73 19.97
C THR A 169 -7.39 4.22 20.02
N ARG A 170 -6.36 3.79 20.71
CA ARG A 170 -6.20 2.39 21.11
C ARG A 170 -7.33 2.05 22.09
N SER A 171 -8.58 2.14 21.66
CA SER A 171 -9.75 1.74 22.39
C SER A 171 -9.81 0.23 22.26
N ASN A 172 -9.57 -0.46 23.37
CA ASN A 172 -9.91 -1.85 23.63
C ASN A 172 -10.37 -2.64 22.40
N GLY A 173 -9.46 -3.36 21.73
CA GLY A 173 -9.66 -4.63 20.99
C GLY A 173 -10.83 -4.83 20.01
N PHE A 174 -11.78 -3.91 19.85
CA PHE A 174 -13.12 -4.22 19.33
C PHE A 174 -13.45 -3.59 17.97
N ASP A 175 -12.57 -2.80 17.37
CA ASP A 175 -12.85 -2.15 16.07
C ASP A 175 -11.62 -2.02 15.16
N ARG A 176 -10.83 -3.09 15.05
CA ARG A 176 -9.85 -3.20 13.94
C ARG A 176 -10.57 -3.82 12.74
N PRO A 177 -10.54 -3.17 11.56
CA PRO A 177 -11.18 -3.74 10.38
C PRO A 177 -10.50 -5.06 10.03
N ARG A 178 -11.30 -6.10 9.79
CA ARG A 178 -10.78 -7.40 9.38
C ARG A 178 -10.13 -7.29 8.00
N VAL A 179 -8.87 -7.68 7.91
CA VAL A 179 -8.15 -7.80 6.64
C VAL A 179 -8.46 -9.16 6.02
N PHE A 180 -8.84 -9.17 4.75
CA PHE A 180 -9.14 -10.39 4.00
C PHE A 180 -7.91 -10.86 3.22
N GLY A 181 -7.31 -9.95 2.45
CA GLY A 181 -6.09 -10.18 1.68
C GLY A 181 -5.13 -9.02 1.85
N GLN A 182 -3.84 -9.32 1.87
CA GLN A 182 -2.79 -8.31 1.92
C GLN A 182 -1.55 -8.70 1.11
N LEU A 183 -1.00 -7.72 0.43
CA LEU A 183 0.28 -7.78 -0.25
C LEU A 183 1.23 -6.79 0.41
N VAL A 184 2.41 -7.25 0.79
CA VAL A 184 3.41 -6.44 1.47
C VAL A 184 4.71 -6.49 0.68
N THR A 185 5.31 -5.33 0.44
CA THR A 185 6.64 -5.25 -0.16
C THR A 185 7.55 -4.42 0.72
N SER A 186 8.63 -5.04 1.18
CA SER A 186 9.67 -4.44 1.99
C SER A 186 10.94 -4.31 1.14
N ARG A 187 11.34 -3.08 0.84
CA ARG A 187 12.49 -2.81 -0.03
C ARG A 187 13.59 -2.02 0.67
N GLY A 188 14.84 -2.30 0.32
CA GLY A 188 16.02 -1.77 1.01
C GLY A 188 16.41 -2.54 2.27
N TYR A 189 15.81 -3.71 2.50
CA TYR A 189 16.06 -4.57 3.65
C TYR A 189 16.70 -5.87 3.19
N GLU A 190 17.73 -6.31 3.92
CA GLU A 190 18.35 -7.61 3.68
C GLU A 190 17.37 -8.72 4.07
N GLU A 191 17.28 -9.71 3.20
CA GLU A 191 16.50 -10.92 3.47
C GLU A 191 17.25 -11.78 4.51
N GLU A 192 16.88 -11.63 5.78
CA GLU A 192 17.38 -12.54 6.81
C GLU A 192 16.80 -13.95 6.56
N GLN A 193 17.65 -14.98 6.55
CA GLN A 193 17.28 -16.40 6.51
C GLN A 193 16.57 -16.87 7.80
N GLY A 194 15.71 -16.03 8.37
CA GLY A 194 14.83 -16.41 9.46
C GLY A 194 13.74 -17.36 8.97
N GLU A 195 13.10 -18.05 9.91
CA GLU A 195 11.90 -18.86 9.67
C GLU A 195 10.80 -17.98 9.07
N ASN A 196 10.79 -17.81 7.74
CA ASN A 196 9.58 -17.41 7.04
C ASN A 196 8.53 -18.47 7.41
N GLY A 197 7.37 -18.01 7.89
CA GLY A 197 6.26 -18.93 8.15
C GLY A 197 5.98 -19.77 6.92
N GLU A 198 5.42 -20.97 7.11
CA GLU A 198 5.17 -21.90 6.01
C GLU A 198 4.49 -21.18 4.82
N GLU A 199 5.07 -21.31 3.63
CA GLU A 199 4.54 -20.75 2.39
C GLU A 199 3.97 -21.86 1.50
N ASP A 200 2.91 -21.56 0.76
CA ASP A 200 2.33 -22.47 -0.23
C ASP A 200 3.14 -22.47 -1.55
N GLU A 201 2.73 -23.27 -2.54
CA GLU A 201 3.41 -23.35 -3.85
C GLU A 201 3.37 -22.02 -4.63
N ALA A 202 2.46 -21.10 -4.29
CA ALA A 202 2.40 -19.74 -4.83
C ALA A 202 3.22 -18.74 -3.98
N GLY A 203 3.92 -19.23 -2.96
CA GLY A 203 4.68 -18.48 -1.97
C GLY A 203 3.81 -17.57 -1.09
N ARG A 204 2.50 -17.84 -0.99
CA ARG A 204 1.61 -17.14 -0.05
C ARG A 204 1.78 -17.78 1.31
N ARG A 205 1.67 -16.98 2.36
CA ARG A 205 1.73 -17.50 3.72
C ARG A 205 0.57 -18.48 3.97
N VAL A 206 0.90 -19.65 4.50
CA VAL A 206 -0.06 -20.67 4.91
C VAL A 206 -0.84 -20.12 6.11
N ARG A 207 -2.16 -20.10 5.97
CA ARG A 207 -3.09 -19.62 7.00
C ARG A 207 -3.29 -20.70 8.06
N ARG A 208 -3.08 -20.35 9.33
CA ARG A 208 -3.38 -21.20 10.49
C ARG A 208 -4.85 -21.11 10.92
N SER A 209 -5.56 -20.07 10.48
CA SER A 209 -6.97 -19.84 10.79
C SER A 209 -7.73 -19.20 9.61
N SER A 210 -9.05 -19.41 9.55
CA SER A 210 -9.95 -18.76 8.58
C SER A 210 -10.10 -17.25 8.82
N TYR A 211 -9.62 -16.74 9.94
CA TYR A 211 -9.61 -15.32 10.28
C TYR A 211 -8.31 -14.60 9.88
N GLU A 212 -7.23 -15.33 9.61
CA GLU A 212 -5.98 -14.73 9.13
C GLU A 212 -6.12 -14.28 7.68
N PRO A 213 -5.54 -13.13 7.28
CA PRO A 213 -5.59 -12.65 5.92
C PRO A 213 -4.75 -13.53 4.98
N VAL A 214 -5.18 -13.67 3.74
CA VAL A 214 -4.32 -14.21 2.66
C VAL A 214 -3.18 -13.22 2.47
N THR A 215 -1.96 -13.64 2.81
CA THR A 215 -0.80 -12.73 2.87
C THR A 215 0.26 -13.17 1.88
N LYS A 216 0.74 -12.22 1.09
CA LYS A 216 1.94 -12.38 0.26
C LYS A 216 2.93 -11.27 0.60
N SER A 217 4.16 -11.64 0.92
CA SER A 217 5.22 -10.70 1.26
C SER A 217 6.43 -10.87 0.34
N CYS A 218 7.00 -9.76 -0.11
CA CYS A 218 8.22 -9.75 -0.91
C CYS A 218 9.25 -8.83 -0.23
N THR A 219 10.45 -9.36 0.01
CA THR A 219 11.58 -8.59 0.58
C THR A 219 12.73 -8.48 -0.42
N THR A 220 13.27 -7.29 -0.58
CA THR A 220 14.36 -7.00 -1.51
C THR A 220 15.34 -5.97 -0.97
N ASP A 221 16.61 -6.17 -1.26
CA ASP A 221 17.70 -5.26 -0.86
C ASP A 221 17.67 -3.95 -1.68
N LEU A 222 16.85 -3.89 -2.74
CA LEU A 222 16.77 -2.74 -3.63
C LEU A 222 16.11 -1.53 -2.96
N ARG A 223 16.90 -0.54 -2.56
CA ARG A 223 16.42 0.71 -1.96
C ARG A 223 15.65 1.59 -2.95
N PHE A 224 14.74 2.41 -2.44
CA PHE A 224 14.06 3.42 -3.25
C PHE A 224 15.02 4.59 -3.52
N PRO A 225 15.31 4.93 -4.78
CA PRO A 225 16.22 6.00 -5.12
C PRO A 225 15.52 7.36 -4.99
N LEU A 226 16.17 8.27 -4.28
CA LEU A 226 15.77 9.66 -4.26
C LEU A 226 16.60 10.41 -5.29
N LEU A 227 15.93 10.94 -6.31
CA LEU A 227 16.56 11.79 -7.31
C LEU A 227 16.57 13.24 -6.83
N ASP A 228 17.50 14.06 -7.33
CA ASP A 228 17.53 15.50 -7.08
C ASP A 228 16.23 16.22 -7.49
N SER A 229 15.46 15.63 -8.41
CA SER A 229 14.16 16.14 -8.84
C SER A 229 12.98 15.71 -7.96
N PHE A 230 13.24 14.86 -6.96
CA PHE A 230 12.25 14.40 -5.99
C PHE A 230 12.12 15.45 -4.88
N PRO A 231 10.90 15.79 -4.42
CA PRO A 231 10.76 16.79 -3.37
C PRO A 231 11.32 16.27 -2.05
N GLU A 232 11.92 17.14 -1.25
CA GLU A 232 12.50 16.84 0.07
C GLU A 232 11.42 16.63 1.15
N ILE A 233 10.50 15.70 0.89
CA ILE A 233 9.36 15.39 1.76
C ILE A 233 9.71 14.38 2.84
N PHE A 234 10.77 13.60 2.67
CA PHE A 234 11.18 12.55 3.61
C PHE A 234 12.29 13.07 4.52
N ARG A 235 12.05 12.98 5.83
CA ARG A 235 13.02 13.40 6.85
C ARG A 235 13.38 12.24 7.76
N GLY A 236 14.68 12.13 8.06
CA GLY A 236 15.16 11.15 9.04
C GLY A 236 14.86 11.58 10.47
N ASP A 237 15.34 10.78 11.42
CA ASP A 237 15.15 10.99 12.86
C ASP A 237 15.79 12.29 13.37
N ASP A 238 16.80 12.77 12.64
CA ASP A 238 17.53 14.03 12.88
C ASP A 238 16.81 15.26 12.30
N ASP A 239 15.62 15.09 11.69
CA ASP A 239 14.87 16.11 10.93
C ASP A 239 15.56 16.62 9.65
N GLU A 240 16.71 16.03 9.29
CA GLU A 240 17.42 16.30 8.04
C GLU A 240 16.73 15.62 6.84
N PRO A 241 16.70 16.28 5.67
CA PRO A 241 16.11 15.71 4.46
C PRO A 241 16.94 14.49 4.02
N LEU A 242 16.23 13.40 3.73
CA LEU A 242 16.84 12.24 3.09
C LEU A 242 16.95 12.53 1.59
N THR A 243 18.14 12.32 1.01
CA THR A 243 18.46 12.76 -0.36
C THR A 243 18.97 11.65 -1.27
N GLU A 244 19.53 10.56 -0.73
CA GLU A 244 20.16 9.52 -1.57
C GLU A 244 19.23 8.33 -1.83
N SER A 245 18.76 7.67 -0.76
CA SER A 245 17.90 6.49 -0.86
C SER A 245 17.10 6.26 0.41
N LEU A 246 16.03 5.49 0.25
CA LEU A 246 15.08 5.16 1.32
C LEU A 246 14.84 3.66 1.37
N ASN A 247 14.65 3.17 2.58
CA ASN A 247 13.98 1.89 2.78
C ASN A 247 12.48 2.17 2.84
N ILE A 248 11.67 1.36 2.15
CA ILE A 248 10.23 1.55 2.09
C ILE A 248 9.55 0.22 2.34
N THR A 249 8.56 0.21 3.21
CA THR A 249 7.62 -0.88 3.35
C THR A 249 6.27 -0.39 2.86
N SER A 250 5.70 -1.05 1.87
CA SER A 250 4.41 -0.68 1.29
C SER A 250 3.44 -1.86 1.33
N SER A 251 2.17 -1.59 1.59
CA SER A 251 1.14 -2.62 1.71
C SER A 251 -0.12 -2.25 0.93
N LEU A 252 -0.64 -3.22 0.19
CA LEU A 252 -2.00 -3.20 -0.35
C LEU A 252 -2.85 -4.16 0.46
N SER A 253 -4.00 -3.72 0.96
CA SER A 253 -4.89 -4.55 1.78
C SER A 253 -6.35 -4.41 1.36
N THR A 254 -7.08 -5.53 1.32
CA THR A 254 -8.54 -5.54 1.25
C THR A 254 -9.08 -5.81 2.64
N ASP A 255 -9.90 -4.89 3.15
CA ASP A 255 -10.39 -4.94 4.53
C ASP A 255 -11.83 -4.46 4.63
N SER A 256 -12.49 -4.81 5.74
CA SER A 256 -13.91 -4.51 5.95
C SER A 256 -14.23 -3.01 6.02
N SER A 257 -13.24 -2.13 6.26
CA SER A 257 -13.47 -0.69 6.23
C SER A 257 -13.86 -0.20 4.84
N VAL A 258 -13.46 -0.91 3.76
CA VAL A 258 -13.78 -0.57 2.36
C VAL A 258 -15.29 -0.48 2.14
N ALA A 259 -16.08 -1.37 2.75
CA ALA A 259 -17.55 -1.34 2.69
C ALA A 259 -18.11 0.03 3.11
N ARG A 260 -17.59 0.57 4.23
CA ARG A 260 -17.99 1.88 4.75
C ARG A 260 -17.57 2.99 3.79
N LYS A 261 -16.38 2.91 3.20
CA LYS A 261 -15.89 3.90 2.22
C LYS A 261 -16.78 3.94 0.98
N LEU A 262 -17.17 2.78 0.46
CA LEU A 262 -18.07 2.68 -0.70
C LEU A 262 -19.47 3.22 -0.40
N LYS A 263 -20.02 2.95 0.79
CA LYS A 263 -21.30 3.53 1.24
C LYS A 263 -21.24 5.06 1.37
N GLN A 264 -20.11 5.60 1.81
CA GLN A 264 -19.89 7.06 1.90
C GLN A 264 -19.70 7.69 0.52
N LEU A 265 -18.94 7.04 -0.37
CA LEU A 265 -18.79 7.45 -1.76
C LEU A 265 -20.14 7.52 -2.46
N ARG A 266 -20.96 6.46 -2.33
CA ARG A 266 -22.35 6.41 -2.79
C ARG A 266 -23.15 7.63 -2.32
N SER A 267 -23.12 7.93 -1.03
CA SER A 267 -23.85 9.06 -0.44
C SER A 267 -23.45 10.41 -1.04
N THR A 268 -22.19 10.53 -1.48
CA THR A 268 -21.64 11.75 -2.10
C THR A 268 -21.97 11.82 -3.59
N VAL A 269 -21.74 10.74 -4.32
CA VAL A 269 -21.95 10.63 -5.78
C VAL A 269 -23.42 10.82 -6.15
N ILE A 270 -24.32 10.19 -5.40
CA ILE A 270 -25.78 10.28 -5.59
C ILE A 270 -26.28 11.74 -5.54
N ARG A 271 -25.62 12.61 -4.75
CA ARG A 271 -26.00 14.03 -4.63
C ARG A 271 -25.50 14.90 -5.79
N SER A 272 -24.51 14.42 -6.54
CA SER A 272 -23.78 15.20 -7.54
C SER A 272 -24.09 14.80 -8.99
N ILE A 273 -24.79 13.67 -9.21
CA ILE A 273 -25.13 13.13 -10.54
C ILE A 273 -26.61 13.35 -10.86
N GLY A 274 -26.94 13.45 -12.15
CA GLY A 274 -28.31 13.57 -12.67
C GLY A 274 -29.20 12.38 -12.30
N LEU A 275 -30.52 12.58 -12.37
CA LEU A 275 -31.50 11.58 -11.92
C LEU A 275 -31.45 10.25 -12.70
N GLU A 276 -31.01 10.28 -13.96
CA GLU A 276 -30.99 9.11 -14.86
C GLU A 276 -29.97 8.04 -14.41
N ASP A 277 -28.74 8.43 -14.07
CA ASP A 277 -27.67 7.49 -13.69
C ASP A 277 -27.58 7.24 -12.18
N ARG A 278 -28.31 8.03 -11.38
CA ARG A 278 -28.23 8.01 -9.92
C ARG A 278 -28.65 6.69 -9.29
N GLU A 279 -29.67 6.03 -9.84
CA GLU A 279 -30.14 4.73 -9.35
C GLU A 279 -29.12 3.63 -9.66
N THR A 280 -28.67 3.54 -10.91
CA THR A 280 -27.70 2.56 -11.38
C THR A 280 -26.39 2.63 -10.59
N LEU A 281 -25.74 3.80 -10.55
CA LEU A 281 -24.49 3.99 -9.81
C LEU A 281 -24.67 3.79 -8.31
N GLY A 282 -25.84 4.18 -7.78
CA GLY A 282 -26.18 3.98 -6.39
C GLY A 282 -26.29 2.50 -6.00
N ASN A 283 -26.80 1.66 -6.90
CA ASN A 283 -26.93 0.23 -6.68
C ASN A 283 -25.59 -0.48 -6.85
N GLU A 284 -24.82 -0.16 -7.89
CA GLU A 284 -23.48 -0.72 -8.13
C GLU A 284 -22.53 -0.46 -6.95
N LEU A 285 -22.49 0.78 -6.43
CA LEU A 285 -21.68 1.12 -5.26
C LEU A 285 -22.13 0.40 -3.98
N MET A 286 -23.41 0.04 -3.88
CA MET A 286 -23.92 -0.73 -2.75
C MET A 286 -23.56 -2.21 -2.88
N GLU A 287 -23.71 -2.79 -4.07
CA GLU A 287 -23.30 -4.16 -4.37
C GLU A 287 -21.80 -4.35 -4.08
N MET A 288 -20.96 -3.45 -4.57
CA MET A 288 -19.53 -3.46 -4.26
C MET A 288 -19.27 -3.33 -2.75
N ALA A 289 -20.09 -2.58 -1.99
CA ALA A 289 -19.87 -2.44 -0.56
C ALA A 289 -20.20 -3.73 0.22
N ASP A 290 -21.18 -4.50 -0.24
CA ASP A 290 -21.63 -5.72 0.42
C ASP A 290 -20.61 -6.86 0.26
N GLU A 291 -19.78 -6.82 -0.78
CA GLU A 291 -18.65 -7.75 -1.01
C GLU A 291 -17.52 -7.64 0.04
N TYR A 292 -17.50 -6.54 0.79
CA TYR A 292 -16.55 -6.29 1.89
C TYR A 292 -17.19 -6.45 3.26
N HIS A 293 -18.44 -6.89 3.32
CA HIS A 293 -19.11 -7.09 4.60
C HIS A 293 -18.54 -8.32 5.31
N GLU A 294 -18.30 -8.18 6.61
CA GLU A 294 -17.89 -9.29 7.46
C GLU A 294 -19.07 -10.27 7.55
N GLY A 295 -18.97 -11.38 6.84
CA GLY A 295 -19.93 -12.47 6.96
C GLY A 295 -19.98 -12.95 8.41
N TRP A 296 -21.08 -12.63 9.08
CA TRP A 296 -21.49 -13.14 10.37
C TRP A 296 -20.51 -12.75 11.48
N SER A 297 -20.85 -11.66 12.19
CA SER A 297 -20.46 -11.53 13.59
C SER A 297 -20.81 -12.86 14.28
N SER A 298 -19.82 -13.72 14.52
CA SER A 298 -19.96 -14.82 15.45
C SER A 298 -20.43 -14.17 16.75
N GLY A 299 -21.69 -14.42 17.11
CA GLY A 299 -22.20 -14.00 18.40
C GLY A 299 -21.20 -14.46 19.44
N SER A 300 -20.68 -13.52 20.24
CA SER A 300 -20.04 -13.93 21.47
C SER A 300 -21.15 -14.62 22.26
N ASP A 301 -21.03 -15.94 22.34
CA ASP A 301 -21.70 -16.73 23.33
C ASP A 301 -21.08 -16.29 24.65
N ASP A 302 -21.63 -15.22 25.22
CA ASP A 302 -21.40 -14.85 26.61
C ASP A 302 -22.08 -15.95 27.42
N GLY A 303 -21.34 -17.05 27.62
CA GLY A 303 -21.70 -18.09 28.57
C GLY A 303 -21.72 -17.48 29.97
N GLU A 304 -22.93 -17.13 30.42
CA GLU A 304 -23.25 -16.98 31.84
C GLU A 304 -23.07 -18.35 32.50
N ASP A 305 -21.92 -18.59 33.12
CA ASP A 305 -21.75 -19.68 34.08
C ASP A 305 -22.45 -19.29 35.40
N ASP A 306 -23.51 -20.05 35.74
CA ASP A 306 -24.23 -20.06 37.02
C ASP A 306 -23.38 -20.58 38.20
#